data_AF-A0A9Y1BLV6-F1
#
_entry.id   AF-A0A9Y1BLV6-F1
#
_cell.length_a   1.000
_cell.length_b   1.000
_cell.length_c   1.000
_cell.angle_alpha   90.00
_cell.angle_beta   90.00
_cell.angle_gamma   90.00
#
_symmetry.space_group_name_H-M   'P 1'
#
loop_
_entity.id
_entity.type
_entity.pdbx_description
1 polymer ?
#
loop_
_entity_poly.entity_id
_entity_poly.type
_entity_poly.pdbx_seq_one_letter_code
_entity_poly.pdbx_strand_id
1 'polypeptide(L)'
;MGKTREEKERNEQQEEIIISNPEVVPILFHEKKGFILKMLIDKEMTIIDIKNKTGMNPGTIKRHITDLLKHNLIFISREKINEYSILMKFYRARAKKFIIRITWPQ
;
A
#
# COMPACT_ATOMS: atom_id res chain seq x y z
N MET A 1 -13.30 -22.54 -10.54
CA MET A 1 -12.21 -22.71 -9.57
C MET A 1 -12.28 -21.60 -8.52
N GLY A 2 -12.38 -21.95 -7.23
CA GLY A 2 -12.26 -20.97 -6.16
C GLY A 2 -10.80 -20.61 -5.92
N LYS A 3 -10.51 -19.33 -5.63
CA LYS A 3 -9.18 -18.89 -5.19
C LYS A 3 -8.84 -19.58 -3.86
N THR A 4 -7.58 -19.99 -3.68
CA THR A 4 -7.11 -20.53 -2.40
C THR A 4 -7.20 -19.47 -1.29
N ARG A 5 -7.35 -19.91 -0.03
CA ARG A 5 -7.44 -19.00 1.13
C ARG A 5 -6.29 -18.00 1.19
N GLU A 6 -5.07 -18.45 0.86
CA GLU A 6 -3.88 -17.60 0.78
C GLU A 6 -3.93 -16.56 -0.35
N GLU A 7 -4.51 -16.88 -1.51
CA GLU A 7 -4.72 -15.91 -2.59
C GLU A 7 -5.82 -14.89 -2.27
N LYS A 8 -6.80 -15.30 -1.48
CA LYS A 8 -7.85 -14.41 -0.99
C LYS A 8 -7.30 -13.43 0.05
N GLU A 9 -6.55 -13.92 1.02
CA GLU A 9 -5.86 -13.12 2.05
C GLU A 9 -4.79 -12.18 1.47
N ARG A 10 -4.19 -12.52 0.31
CA ARG A 10 -3.28 -11.62 -0.43
C ARG A 10 -3.98 -10.44 -1.10
N ASN A 11 -5.28 -10.56 -1.37
CA ASN A 11 -6.05 -9.60 -2.19
C ASN A 11 -7.13 -8.85 -1.39
N GLU A 12 -7.20 -9.04 -0.09
CA GLU A 12 -8.15 -8.37 0.80
C GLU A 12 -7.39 -7.57 1.86
N GLN A 13 -7.92 -6.40 2.22
CA GLN A 13 -7.37 -5.60 3.31
C GLN A 13 -7.73 -6.26 4.65
N GLN A 14 -6.72 -6.53 5.46
CA GLN A 14 -6.88 -7.12 6.79
C GLN A 14 -7.24 -6.04 7.83
N GLU A 15 -7.83 -6.42 8.96
CA GLU A 15 -8.09 -5.46 10.04
C GLU A 15 -6.77 -4.97 10.66
N GLU A 16 -5.84 -5.88 10.95
CA GLU A 16 -4.53 -5.53 11.49
C GLU A 16 -3.42 -6.46 10.99
N ILE A 17 -2.18 -5.94 10.96
CA ILE A 17 -0.97 -6.76 10.79
C ILE A 17 0.07 -6.40 11.85
N ILE A 18 0.82 -7.40 12.31
CA ILE A 18 1.98 -7.24 13.17
C ILE A 18 3.23 -7.27 12.31
N ILE A 19 4.02 -6.20 12.38
CA ILE A 19 5.30 -6.07 11.70
C ILE A 19 6.41 -6.18 12.72
N SER A 20 7.23 -7.23 12.56
CA SER A 20 8.43 -7.44 13.37
C SER A 20 9.73 -7.11 12.63
N ASN A 21 9.67 -6.81 11.33
CA ASN A 21 10.84 -6.40 10.55
C ASN A 21 11.15 -4.90 10.81
N PRO A 22 12.28 -4.55 11.44
CA PRO A 22 12.63 -3.16 11.74
C PRO A 22 12.86 -2.29 10.50
N GLU A 23 13.18 -2.87 9.33
CA GLU A 23 13.37 -2.11 8.07
C GLU A 23 12.12 -1.32 7.65
N VAL A 24 10.95 -1.73 8.12
CA VAL A 24 9.67 -1.12 7.79
C VAL A 24 9.42 0.17 8.60
N VAL A 25 10.06 0.31 9.75
CA VAL A 25 9.92 1.48 10.65
C VAL A 25 10.19 2.80 9.93
N PRO A 26 11.36 3.03 9.29
CA PRO A 26 11.63 4.30 8.61
C PRO A 26 10.66 4.58 7.46
N ILE A 27 10.02 3.55 6.89
CA ILE A 27 9.05 3.68 5.80
C ILE A 27 7.72 4.20 6.33
N LEU A 28 7.24 3.64 7.44
CA LEU A 28 5.98 4.05 8.08
C LEU A 28 6.04 5.49 8.61
N PHE A 29 7.20 5.90 9.13
CA PHE A 29 7.40 7.24 9.68
C PHE A 29 7.89 8.28 8.66
N HIS A 30 8.19 7.88 7.43
CA HIS A 30 8.50 8.84 6.37
C HIS A 30 7.23 9.61 5.98
N GLU A 31 7.21 10.93 6.21
CA GLU A 31 6.06 11.83 6.02
C GLU A 31 5.19 11.51 4.79
N LYS A 32 5.77 11.59 3.58
CA LYS A 32 5.02 11.35 2.33
C LYS A 32 4.53 9.90 2.17
N LYS A 33 5.32 8.91 2.61
CA LYS A 33 4.96 7.49 2.51
C LYS A 33 3.84 7.15 3.50
N GLY A 34 3.94 7.64 4.74
CA GLY A 34 2.90 7.52 5.75
C GLY A 34 1.60 8.18 5.31
N PHE A 35 1.67 9.36 4.68
CA PHE A 35 0.49 10.03 4.13
C PHE A 35 -0.18 9.23 3.01
N ILE A 36 0.60 8.72 2.05
CA ILE A 36 0.08 7.84 0.99
C ILE A 36 -0.53 6.57 1.60
N LEU A 37 0.15 5.93 2.55
CA LEU A 37 -0.34 4.72 3.20
C LEU A 37 -1.68 4.98 3.90
N LYS A 38 -1.82 6.09 4.63
CA LYS A 38 -3.08 6.50 5.28
C LYS A 38 -4.22 6.64 4.27
N MET A 39 -3.98 7.30 3.14
CA MET A 39 -4.97 7.38 2.07
C MET A 39 -5.38 6.01 1.54
N LEU A 40 -4.42 5.10 1.40
CA LEU A 40 -4.64 3.74 0.92
C LEU A 40 -5.28 2.80 1.96
N ILE A 41 -5.22 3.16 3.26
CA ILE A 41 -6.01 2.54 4.34
C ILE A 41 -7.48 2.87 4.16
N ASP A 42 -7.80 4.12 3.80
CA ASP A 42 -9.19 4.59 3.68
C ASP A 42 -9.88 4.02 2.44
N LYS A 43 -9.29 4.22 1.24
CA LYS A 43 -9.79 3.62 -0.01
C LYS A 43 -8.67 3.22 -0.97
N GLU A 44 -8.99 2.31 -1.91
CA GLU A 44 -8.07 2.03 -3.02
C GLU A 44 -7.90 3.25 -3.93
N MET A 45 -6.71 3.45 -4.47
CA MET A 45 -6.39 4.61 -5.33
C MET A 45 -5.35 4.27 -6.38
N THR A 46 -5.40 4.97 -7.51
CA THR A 46 -4.34 4.98 -8.53
C THR A 46 -3.28 6.05 -8.21
N ILE A 47 -2.15 6.03 -8.92
CA ILE A 47 -1.15 7.11 -8.85
C ILE A 47 -1.78 8.48 -9.18
N ILE A 48 -2.72 8.52 -10.12
CA ILE A 48 -3.38 9.76 -10.55
C ILE A 48 -4.36 10.26 -9.49
N ASP A 49 -5.10 9.36 -8.83
CA ASP A 49 -5.98 9.76 -7.72
C ASP A 49 -5.18 10.38 -6.56
N ILE A 50 -4.02 9.79 -6.24
CA ILE A 50 -3.11 10.33 -5.22
C ILE A 50 -2.56 11.69 -5.67
N LYS A 51 -2.12 11.83 -6.93
CA LYS A 51 -1.66 13.11 -7.48
C LYS A 51 -2.75 14.18 -7.33
N ASN A 52 -3.98 13.88 -7.75
CA ASN A 52 -5.07 14.83 -7.73
C ASN A 52 -5.45 15.25 -6.30
N LYS A 53 -5.31 14.36 -5.31
CA LYS A 53 -5.57 14.67 -3.90
C LYS A 53 -4.44 15.42 -3.20
N THR A 54 -3.20 15.22 -3.62
CA THR A 54 -2.01 15.64 -2.85
C THR A 54 -1.17 16.70 -3.53
N GLY A 55 -1.36 16.93 -4.83
CA GLY A 55 -0.49 17.76 -5.66
C GLY A 55 0.90 17.18 -5.91
N MET A 56 1.22 15.98 -5.38
CA MET A 56 2.54 15.38 -5.53
C MET A 56 2.84 14.97 -6.98
N ASN A 57 4.12 15.04 -7.36
CA ASN A 57 4.57 14.60 -8.67
C ASN A 57 4.35 13.09 -8.88
N PRO A 58 3.79 12.64 -10.02
CA PRO A 58 3.51 11.22 -10.29
C PRO A 58 4.71 10.29 -10.17
N GLY A 59 5.91 10.72 -10.58
CA GLY A 59 7.14 9.95 -10.44
C GLY A 59 7.55 9.75 -8.98
N THR A 60 7.35 10.78 -8.15
CA THR A 60 7.57 10.68 -6.70
C THR A 60 6.56 9.72 -6.05
N ILE A 61 5.28 9.82 -6.42
CA ILE A 61 4.24 8.88 -5.94
C ILE A 61 4.58 7.45 -6.36
N LYS A 62 4.95 7.24 -7.63
CA LYS A 62 5.35 5.92 -8.15
C LYS A 62 6.47 5.31 -7.31
N ARG A 63 7.53 6.08 -7.02
CA ARG A 63 8.65 5.63 -6.17
C ARG A 63 8.18 5.24 -4.77
N HIS A 64 7.34 6.05 -4.13
CA HIS A 64 6.81 5.74 -2.80
C HIS A 64 5.91 4.51 -2.80
N ILE A 65 5.05 4.33 -3.81
CA ILE A 65 4.24 3.12 -3.98
C ILE A 65 5.12 1.89 -4.19
N THR A 66 6.18 1.98 -5.00
CA THR A 66 7.14 0.88 -5.20
C THR A 66 7.78 0.45 -3.88
N ASP A 67 8.22 1.41 -3.05
CA ASP A 67 8.76 1.10 -1.72
C ASP A 67 7.71 0.44 -0.82
N LEU A 68 6.49 0.97 -0.77
CA LEU A 68 5.42 0.39 0.06
C LEU A 68 5.05 -1.04 -0.40
N LEU A 69 5.04 -1.31 -1.70
CA LEU A 69 4.82 -2.65 -2.27
C LEU A 69 5.96 -3.60 -1.88
N LYS A 70 7.21 -3.14 -2.00
CA LYS A 70 8.42 -3.92 -1.67
C LYS A 70 8.38 -4.44 -0.23
N HIS A 71 7.85 -3.65 0.69
CA HIS A 71 7.73 -4.00 2.11
C HIS A 71 6.35 -4.58 2.48
N ASN A 72 5.54 -4.98 1.49
CA ASN A 72 4.24 -5.63 1.66
C ASN A 72 3.25 -4.81 2.52
N LEU A 73 3.38 -3.48 2.52
CA LEU A 73 2.48 -2.56 3.23
C LEU A 73 1.21 -2.26 2.42
N ILE A 74 1.31 -2.39 1.11
CA ILE A 74 0.20 -2.21 0.16
C ILE A 74 0.21 -3.35 -0.85
N PHE A 75 -0.88 -3.49 -1.60
CA PHE A 75 -1.01 -4.44 -2.70
C PHE A 75 -1.83 -3.81 -3.84
N ILE A 76 -1.82 -4.44 -5.02
CA ILE A 76 -2.70 -4.06 -6.13
C ILE A 76 -4.04 -4.77 -5.90
N SER A 77 -5.08 -4.01 -5.55
CA SER A 77 -6.41 -4.58 -5.28
C SER A 77 -7.15 -4.98 -6.56
N ARG A 78 -6.94 -4.20 -7.63
CA ARG A 78 -7.46 -4.51 -8.96
C ARG A 78 -6.72 -3.75 -10.04
N GLU A 79 -6.91 -4.21 -11.27
CA GLU A 79 -6.51 -3.51 -12.48
C GLU A 79 -7.75 -3.22 -13.33
N LYS A 80 -7.74 -2.10 -14.07
CA LYS A 80 -8.83 -1.71 -14.96
C LYS A 80 -8.25 -1.00 -16.18
N ILE A 81 -8.69 -1.37 -17.38
CA ILE A 81 -8.39 -0.60 -18.59
C ILE A 81 -9.36 0.58 -18.65
N ASN A 82 -8.84 1.80 -18.86
CA ASN A 82 -9.66 2.98 -19.06
C ASN A 82 -10.11 3.14 -20.53
N GLU A 83 -10.89 4.18 -20.83
CA GLU A 83 -11.38 4.48 -22.19
C GLU A 83 -10.26 4.75 -23.21
N TYR A 84 -9.05 5.06 -22.75
CA TYR A 84 -7.87 5.31 -23.58
C TYR A 84 -6.98 4.06 -23.72
N SER A 85 -7.49 2.87 -23.38
CA SER A 85 -6.74 1.60 -23.41
C SER A 85 -5.50 1.57 -22.49
N ILE A 86 -5.49 2.39 -21.44
CA ILE A 86 -4.40 2.43 -20.45
C ILE A 86 -4.75 1.52 -19.27
N LEU A 87 -3.83 0.63 -18.91
CA LEU A 87 -3.95 -0.23 -17.73
C LEU A 87 -3.74 0.58 -16.44
N MET A 88 -4.83 0.78 -15.69
CA MET A 88 -4.84 1.46 -14.39
C MET A 88 -4.69 0.43 -13.27
N LYS A 89 -3.72 0.64 -12.39
CA LYS A 89 -3.54 -0.17 -11.16
C LYS A 89 -4.10 0.59 -9.96
N PHE A 90 -4.97 -0.09 -9.20
CA PHE A 90 -5.52 0.42 -7.95
C PHE A 90 -4.76 -0.21 -6.79
N TYR A 91 -4.20 0.62 -5.94
CA TYR A 91 -3.42 0.21 -4.78
C TYR A 91 -4.28 0.29 -3.53
N ARG A 92 -4.07 -0.61 -2.57
CA ARG A 92 -4.77 -0.68 -1.29
C ARG A 92 -3.79 -1.02 -0.17
N ALA A 93 -3.98 -0.47 1.03
CA ALA A 93 -3.20 -0.89 2.18
C ALA A 93 -3.48 -2.34 2.55
N ARG A 94 -2.44 -3.07 2.95
CA ARG A 94 -2.56 -4.49 3.34
C ARG A 94 -3.41 -4.67 4.60
N ALA A 95 -3.42 -3.67 5.48
CA ALA A 95 -4.20 -3.67 6.70
C ALA A 95 -4.82 -2.29 6.97
N LYS A 96 -5.82 -2.24 7.87
CA LYS A 96 -6.30 -0.96 8.44
C LYS A 96 -5.43 -0.47 9.59
N LYS A 97 -4.83 -1.39 10.34
CA LYS A 97 -3.93 -1.11 11.46
C LYS A 97 -2.60 -1.82 11.31
N PHE A 98 -1.51 -1.09 11.51
CA PHE A 98 -0.15 -1.62 11.48
C PHE A 98 0.43 -1.56 12.89
N ILE A 99 0.77 -2.71 13.46
CA ILE A 99 1.34 -2.81 14.80
C ILE A 99 2.83 -3.13 14.64
N ILE A 100 3.69 -2.24 15.10
CA ILE A 100 5.15 -2.46 15.07
C ILE A 100 5.56 -3.12 16.38
N ARG A 101 6.18 -4.30 16.31
CA ARG A 101 6.79 -4.97 17.46
C ARG A 101 8.29 -5.06 17.25
N ILE A 102 9.06 -4.28 18.00
CA ILE A 102 10.52 -4.30 17.98
C ILE A 102 11.02 -4.88 19.29
N THR A 103 11.94 -5.82 19.22
CA THR A 103 12.67 -6.36 20.38
C THR A 103 14.14 -6.04 20.20
N TRP A 104 14.73 -5.37 21.17
CA TRP A 104 16.17 -5.15 21.24
C TRP A 104 16.78 -6.18 22.19
N PRO A 105 17.91 -6.83 21.86
CA PRO A 105 18.59 -7.71 22.79
C PRO A 105 19.04 -6.92 24.04
N GLN A 106 18.97 -7.56 25.21
CA GLN A 106 19.55 -7.02 26.44
C GLN A 106 21.07 -7.20 26.45
#